data_AF-A0A5E4D0I3-F1
#
_entry.id   AF-A0A5E4D0I3-F1
#
_cell.length_a   1.000
_cell.length_b   1.000
_cell.length_c   1.000
_cell.angle_alpha   90.00
_cell.angle_beta   90.00
_cell.angle_gamma   90.00
#
_symmetry.space_group_name_H-M   'P 1'
#
loop_
_entity.id
_entity.type
_entity.pdbx_description
1 polymer ?
#
loop_
_entity_poly.entity_id
_entity_poly.type
_entity_poly.pdbx_seq_one_letter_code
_entity_poly.pdbx_strand_id
1 'polypeptide(L)'
;LFRPSYGFNLTDPYCQLLENQYKNLHDPHLRAYYKRKDILRRLRKGGYITSNNKIVCTLKELNKYRQYLTSLKLDFERNYVREQKMIAKQLRRLQETNHLPECSEIAHFQNWLLHEGAAQSIKDQERLIRHRYLDMICRELEQLERTAEEHRLLQRDREERRQREHTRRKLNLRRKIEE
;
A
#
# COMPACT_ATOMS: atom_id res chain seq x y z
N LEU A 1 24.07 -4.92 16.38
CA LEU A 1 22.63 -5.17 16.67
C LEU A 1 21.85 -5.01 15.36
N PHE A 2 20.96 -5.94 15.03
CA PHE A 2 20.09 -5.88 13.84
C PHE A 2 19.16 -4.65 13.96
N ARG A 3 19.26 -3.71 13.02
CA ARG A 3 18.28 -2.62 12.87
C ARG A 3 17.28 -3.07 11.80
N PRO A 4 16.00 -3.30 12.15
CA PRO A 4 14.97 -3.52 11.15
C PRO A 4 14.95 -2.32 10.19
N SER A 5 14.99 -2.56 8.88
CA SER A 5 14.76 -1.48 7.92
C SER A 5 13.30 -1.02 8.03
N TYR A 6 13.06 0.27 8.18
CA TYR A 6 11.73 0.87 8.25
C TYR A 6 10.98 0.89 6.90
N GLY A 7 11.49 0.21 5.87
CA GLY A 7 10.88 0.15 4.55
C GLY A 7 9.64 -0.75 4.52
N PHE A 8 8.71 -0.44 3.61
CA PHE A 8 7.55 -1.28 3.35
C PHE A 8 7.99 -2.61 2.72
N ASN A 9 7.60 -3.75 3.32
CA ASN A 9 7.92 -5.06 2.76
C ASN A 9 6.93 -5.40 1.63
N LEU A 10 7.38 -5.29 0.37
CA LEU A 10 6.60 -5.65 -0.82
C LEU A 10 6.62 -7.16 -1.14
N THR A 11 7.38 -7.96 -0.38
CA THR A 11 7.53 -9.41 -0.64
C THR A 11 6.28 -10.19 -0.24
N ASP A 12 5.47 -9.65 0.67
CA ASP A 12 4.21 -10.25 1.12
C ASP A 12 3.05 -9.24 1.05
N PRO A 13 2.56 -8.93 -0.17
CA PRO A 13 1.53 -7.89 -0.36
C PRO A 13 0.18 -8.25 0.26
N TYR A 14 -0.07 -9.54 0.52
CA TYR A 14 -1.32 -10.05 1.09
C TYR A 14 -1.21 -10.43 2.57
N CYS A 15 -0.07 -10.16 3.22
CA CYS A 15 0.22 -10.55 4.60
C CYS A 15 -0.08 -12.04 4.88
N GLN A 16 0.37 -12.94 4.01
CA GLN A 16 0.15 -14.38 4.18
C GLN A 16 1.08 -14.98 5.26
N LEU A 17 2.25 -14.38 5.48
CA LEU A 17 3.25 -14.89 6.42
C LEU A 17 2.83 -14.73 7.88
N LEU A 18 2.02 -13.71 8.19
CA LEU A 18 1.51 -13.45 9.53
C LEU A 18 0.00 -13.20 9.48
N GLU A 19 -0.77 -13.86 10.35
CA GLU A 19 -2.21 -13.63 10.40
C GLU A 19 -2.52 -12.18 10.77
N ASN A 20 -3.33 -11.49 9.96
CA ASN A 20 -3.87 -10.16 10.26
C ASN A 20 -4.98 -10.19 11.32
N GLN A 21 -5.26 -11.35 11.91
CA GLN A 21 -6.28 -11.44 12.95
C GLN A 21 -5.78 -10.76 14.22
N TYR A 22 -6.58 -9.82 14.72
CA TYR A 22 -6.26 -9.07 15.92
C TYR A 22 -6.18 -9.99 17.14
N LYS A 23 -5.03 -10.01 17.81
CA LYS A 23 -4.77 -10.81 19.02
C LYS A 23 -4.82 -9.90 20.26
N ASN A 24 -6.02 -9.73 20.80
CA ASN A 24 -6.29 -8.86 21.95
C ASN A 24 -5.37 -9.08 23.16
N LEU A 25 -5.05 -10.33 23.52
CA LEU A 25 -4.17 -10.64 24.67
C LEU A 25 -2.74 -10.13 24.49
N HIS A 26 -2.27 -10.00 23.25
CA HIS A 26 -0.94 -9.48 22.94
C HIS A 26 -0.88 -7.96 22.84
N ASP A 27 -2.03 -7.27 22.90
CA ASP A 27 -2.09 -5.82 22.75
C ASP A 27 -1.48 -5.09 23.97
N PRO A 28 -0.43 -4.27 23.79
CA PRO A 28 0.15 -3.46 24.86
C PRO A 28 -0.83 -2.51 25.54
N HIS A 29 -1.82 -1.97 24.81
CA HIS A 29 -2.81 -1.01 25.32
C HIS A 29 -3.87 -1.67 26.20
N LEU A 30 -4.18 -2.95 25.96
CA LEU A 30 -5.10 -3.72 26.80
C LEU A 30 -4.44 -4.30 28.05
N ARG A 31 -3.14 -4.10 28.23
CA ARG A 31 -2.37 -4.67 29.35
C ARG A 31 -2.89 -4.22 30.72
N ALA A 32 -3.43 -2.99 30.84
CA ALA A 32 -4.04 -2.52 32.09
C ALA A 32 -5.36 -3.25 32.40
N TYR A 33 -6.16 -3.54 31.37
CA TYR A 33 -7.40 -4.31 31.49
C TYR A 33 -7.12 -5.74 31.96
N TYR A 34 -6.17 -6.42 31.32
CA TYR A 34 -5.83 -7.81 31.65
C TYR A 34 -5.08 -7.98 32.98
N LYS A 35 -4.56 -6.91 33.58
CA LYS A 35 -3.92 -6.94 34.90
C LYS A 35 -4.90 -7.03 36.08
N ARG A 36 -6.20 -6.79 35.86
CA ARG A 36 -7.21 -6.88 36.93
C ARG A 36 -7.32 -8.31 37.45
N LYS A 37 -7.49 -8.46 38.76
CA LYS A 37 -7.42 -9.77 39.45
C LYS A 37 -8.52 -10.74 38.99
N ASP A 38 -9.74 -10.22 38.79
CA ASP A 38 -10.90 -10.97 38.30
C ASP A 38 -10.67 -11.52 36.89
N ILE A 39 -10.14 -10.68 35.99
CA ILE A 39 -9.82 -11.05 34.62
C ILE A 39 -8.68 -12.07 34.58
N LEU A 40 -7.60 -11.85 35.34
CA LEU A 40 -6.49 -12.81 35.44
C LEU A 40 -6.98 -14.18 35.93
N ARG A 41 -7.86 -14.22 36.93
CA ARG A 41 -8.41 -15.48 37.44
C ARG A 41 -9.21 -16.22 36.37
N ARG A 42 -10.00 -15.48 35.59
CA ARG A 42 -10.77 -16.03 34.46
C ARG A 42 -9.86 -16.55 33.34
N LEU A 43 -8.85 -15.76 32.95
CA LEU A 43 -7.89 -16.14 31.91
C LEU A 43 -7.08 -17.38 32.30
N ARG A 44 -6.66 -17.47 33.57
CA ARG A 44 -5.93 -18.62 34.09
C ARG A 44 -6.81 -19.87 34.13
N LYS A 45 -8.07 -19.73 34.55
CA LYS A 45 -9.05 -20.84 34.52
C LYS A 45 -9.33 -21.31 33.10
N GLY A 46 -9.33 -20.39 32.12
CA GLY A 46 -9.53 -20.70 30.71
C GLY A 46 -8.28 -21.19 29.97
N GLY A 47 -7.12 -21.28 30.63
CA GLY A 47 -5.88 -21.76 30.00
C GLY A 47 -5.21 -20.80 29.02
N TYR A 48 -5.65 -19.54 28.95
CA TYR A 48 -5.08 -18.53 28.04
C TYR A 48 -3.75 -17.95 28.55
N ILE A 49 -3.51 -18.04 29.86
CA ILE A 49 -2.28 -17.55 30.50
C ILE A 49 -1.72 -18.59 31.46
N THR A 50 -0.40 -18.57 31.64
CA THR A 50 0.31 -19.40 32.61
C THR A 50 0.10 -18.92 34.05
N SER A 51 0.54 -19.72 35.02
CA SER A 51 0.62 -19.34 36.44
C SER A 51 1.41 -18.04 36.65
N ASN A 52 2.43 -17.80 35.82
CA ASN A 52 3.29 -16.61 35.83
C ASN A 52 2.69 -15.42 35.04
N ASN A 53 1.40 -15.46 34.71
CA ASN A 53 0.68 -14.45 33.93
C ASN A 53 1.31 -14.17 32.55
N LYS A 54 1.94 -15.19 31.93
CA LYS A 54 2.42 -15.11 30.55
C LYS A 54 1.36 -15.67 29.61
N ILE A 55 1.19 -15.05 28.45
CA ILE A 55 0.23 -15.50 27.44
C ILE A 55 0.69 -16.83 26.88
N VAL A 56 -0.23 -17.79 26.79
CA VAL A 56 0.03 -19.09 26.15
C VAL A 56 -0.14 -18.92 24.65
N CYS A 57 0.84 -19.37 23.88
CA CYS A 57 0.77 -19.42 22.41
C CYS A 57 0.77 -20.88 21.95
N THR A 58 0.14 -21.13 20.82
CA THR A 58 0.14 -22.46 20.20
C THR A 58 1.43 -22.72 19.43
N LEU A 59 1.78 -23.99 19.24
CA LEU A 59 2.94 -24.37 18.42
C LEU A 59 2.83 -23.82 16.99
N LYS A 60 1.61 -23.77 16.44
CA LYS A 60 1.32 -23.21 15.12
C LYS A 60 1.67 -21.72 15.07
N GLU A 61 1.25 -20.94 16.06
CA GLU A 61 1.56 -19.50 16.15
C GLU A 61 3.06 -19.26 16.30
N LEU A 62 3.73 -20.06 17.14
CA LEU A 62 5.19 -19.97 17.31
C LEU A 62 5.94 -20.26 16.00
N ASN A 63 5.54 -21.31 15.28
CA ASN A 63 6.16 -21.67 14.01
C ASN A 63 5.93 -20.60 12.93
N LYS A 64 4.72 -20.04 12.83
CA LYS A 64 4.42 -18.91 11.94
C LYS A 64 5.31 -17.71 12.25
N TYR A 65 5.44 -17.37 13.53
CA TYR A 65 6.30 -16.25 13.94
C TYR A 65 7.77 -16.50 13.61
N ARG A 66 8.29 -17.71 13.84
CA ARG A 66 9.67 -18.08 13.46
C ARG A 66 9.91 -17.97 11.94
N GLN A 67 8.95 -18.43 11.14
CA GLN A 67 9.01 -18.31 9.68
C GLN A 67 9.02 -16.84 9.26
N TYR A 68 8.11 -16.03 9.80
CA TYR A 68 8.06 -14.59 9.55
C TYR A 68 9.39 -13.89 9.86
N LEU A 69 9.98 -14.14 11.04
CA LEU A 69 11.28 -13.55 11.40
C LEU A 69 12.40 -13.98 10.44
N THR A 70 12.37 -15.22 9.97
CA THR A 70 13.34 -15.73 9.01
C THR A 70 13.19 -15.03 7.67
N SER A 71 11.97 -14.90 7.16
CA SER A 71 11.67 -14.15 5.93
C SER A 71 12.12 -12.70 6.04
N LEU A 72 11.79 -12.02 7.14
CA LEU A 72 12.20 -10.64 7.40
C LEU A 72 13.72 -10.47 7.35
N LYS A 73 14.46 -11.40 7.95
CA LYS A 73 15.93 -11.39 7.94
C LYS A 73 16.47 -11.56 6.52
N LEU A 74 15.97 -12.55 5.78
CA LEU A 74 16.42 -12.83 4.41
C LEU A 74 16.12 -11.65 3.48
N ASP A 75 14.94 -11.02 3.63
CA ASP A 75 14.56 -9.85 2.85
C ASP A 75 15.49 -8.67 3.12
N PHE A 76 15.83 -8.45 4.40
CA PHE A 76 16.79 -7.41 4.79
C PHE A 76 18.17 -7.67 4.15
N GLU A 77 18.69 -8.89 4.23
CA GLU A 77 19.99 -9.24 3.64
C GLU A 77 19.99 -9.04 2.11
N ARG A 78 18.92 -9.46 1.43
CA ARG A 78 18.75 -9.26 -0.02
C ARG A 78 18.67 -7.80 -0.40
N ASN A 79 17.94 -6.99 0.36
CA ASN A 79 17.79 -5.55 0.13
C ASN A 79 19.12 -4.84 0.36
N TYR A 80 19.82 -5.16 1.46
CA TYR A 80 21.14 -4.63 1.76
C TYR A 80 22.13 -4.90 0.61
N VAL A 81 22.21 -6.15 0.12
CA VAL A 81 23.08 -6.49 -1.01
C VAL A 81 22.68 -5.73 -2.28
N ARG A 82 21.37 -5.54 -2.54
CA ARG A 82 20.89 -4.75 -3.69
C ARG A 82 21.29 -3.28 -3.57
N GLU A 83 21.13 -2.67 -2.40
CA GLU A 83 21.53 -1.29 -2.12
C GLU A 83 23.04 -1.10 -2.33
N GLN A 84 23.86 -2.00 -1.78
CA GLN A 84 25.31 -1.96 -1.98
C GLN A 84 25.70 -2.07 -3.46
N LYS A 85 25.03 -2.95 -4.24
CA LYS A 85 25.25 -3.06 -5.69
C LYS A 85 24.83 -1.79 -6.44
N MET A 86 23.74 -1.14 -6.04
CA MET A 86 23.28 0.11 -6.65
C MET A 86 24.26 1.26 -6.39
N ILE A 87 24.73 1.41 -5.15
CA ILE A 87 25.74 2.40 -4.78
C ILE A 87 27.03 2.16 -5.57
N ALA A 88 27.51 0.91 -5.63
CA ALA A 88 28.69 0.57 -6.41
C ALA A 88 28.53 0.88 -7.91
N LYS A 89 27.35 0.65 -8.48
CA LYS A 89 27.05 1.00 -9.87
C LYS A 89 27.05 2.52 -10.09
N GLN A 90 26.50 3.30 -9.16
CA GLN A 90 26.52 4.75 -9.21
C GLN A 90 27.95 5.29 -9.11
N LEU A 91 28.77 4.76 -8.19
CA LEU A 91 30.18 5.12 -8.07
C LEU A 91 30.95 4.86 -9.36
N ARG A 92 30.77 3.70 -10.01
CA ARG A 92 31.41 3.41 -11.31
C ARG A 92 31.00 4.41 -12.39
N ARG A 93 29.71 4.77 -12.48
CA ARG A 93 29.24 5.78 -13.45
C ARG A 93 29.85 7.17 -13.21
N LEU A 94 30.05 7.56 -11.96
CA LEU A 94 30.70 8.82 -11.59
C LEU A 94 32.19 8.80 -11.95
N GLN A 95 32.85 7.65 -11.76
CA GLN A 95 34.25 7.47 -12.16
C GLN A 95 34.42 7.52 -13.69
N GLU A 96 33.52 6.88 -14.44
CA GLU A 96 33.53 6.88 -15.91
C GLU A 96 33.25 8.26 -16.52
N THR A 97 32.45 9.10 -15.86
CA THR A 97 32.12 10.45 -16.34
C THR A 97 33.17 11.51 -16.01
N ASN A 98 34.31 11.16 -15.38
CA ASN A 98 35.42 12.07 -15.03
C ASN A 98 35.00 13.35 -14.26
N HIS A 99 33.82 13.37 -13.65
CA HIS A 99 33.32 14.52 -12.88
C HIS A 99 33.65 14.45 -11.39
N LEU A 100 34.52 13.52 -10.96
CA LEU A 100 34.97 13.49 -9.58
C LEU A 100 35.81 14.74 -9.31
N PRO A 101 35.33 15.69 -8.48
CA PRO A 101 36.17 16.78 -8.06
C PRO A 101 37.29 16.17 -7.21
N GLU A 102 38.49 16.74 -7.29
CA GLU A 102 39.62 16.39 -6.43
C GLU A 102 39.31 16.87 -4.99
N CYS A 103 38.32 16.25 -4.35
CA CYS A 103 37.84 16.61 -3.03
C CYS A 103 38.83 16.04 -2.00
N SER A 104 39.70 16.90 -1.47
CA SER A 104 40.64 16.53 -0.41
C SER A 104 39.95 16.17 0.92
N GLU A 105 38.66 16.46 1.09
CA GLU A 105 37.88 16.21 2.31
C GLU A 105 36.51 15.56 2.03
N ILE A 106 36.15 14.59 2.88
CA ILE A 106 34.89 13.81 2.82
C ILE A 106 33.65 14.71 2.91
N ALA A 107 33.73 15.82 3.66
CA ALA A 107 32.61 16.76 3.83
C ALA A 107 32.28 17.51 2.53
N HIS A 108 33.29 17.94 1.78
CA HIS A 108 33.12 18.59 0.48
C HIS A 108 32.51 17.64 -0.56
N PHE A 109 32.95 16.38 -0.56
CA PHE A 109 32.37 15.35 -1.42
C PHE A 109 30.91 15.04 -1.09
N GLN A 110 30.55 14.96 0.20
CA GLN A 110 29.16 14.80 0.63
C GLN A 110 28.28 15.98 0.20
N ASN A 111 28.78 17.21 0.34
CA ASN A 111 28.05 18.42 -0.06
C ASN A 111 27.81 18.46 -1.58
N TRP A 112 28.83 18.11 -2.36
CA TRP A 112 28.73 18.00 -3.83
C TRP A 112 27.72 16.94 -4.28
N LEU A 113 27.73 15.76 -3.64
CA LEU A 113 26.76 14.68 -3.88
C LEU A 113 25.32 15.12 -3.64
N LEU A 114 25.08 15.93 -2.61
CA LEU A 114 23.76 16.44 -2.26
C LEU A 114 23.28 17.57 -3.18
N HIS A 115 24.19 18.41 -3.71
CA HIS A 115 23.82 19.65 -4.39
C HIS A 115 23.97 19.64 -5.92
N GLU A 116 24.99 19.00 -6.49
CA GLU A 116 25.30 19.15 -7.93
C GLU A 116 25.07 17.86 -8.73
N GLY A 117 25.59 16.72 -8.27
CA GLY A 117 25.52 15.46 -9.02
C GLY A 117 24.17 14.76 -8.95
N ALA A 118 23.53 14.72 -7.77
CA ALA A 118 22.27 14.00 -7.58
C ALA A 118 21.03 14.86 -7.89
N ALA A 119 21.08 16.17 -7.64
CA ALA A 119 19.91 17.04 -7.72
C ALA A 119 19.31 17.12 -9.14
N GLN A 120 20.14 17.16 -10.18
CA GLN A 120 19.65 17.23 -11.56
C GLN A 120 19.05 15.88 -12.03
N SER A 121 19.75 14.77 -11.76
CA SER A 121 19.27 13.42 -12.09
C SER A 121 18.00 13.04 -11.31
N ILE A 122 17.88 13.46 -10.05
CA ILE A 122 16.68 13.21 -9.24
C ILE A 122 15.49 14.00 -9.78
N LYS A 123 15.67 15.29 -10.11
CA LYS A 123 14.62 16.12 -10.71
C LYS A 123 14.10 15.55 -12.03
N ASP A 124 14.98 15.06 -12.88
CA ASP A 124 14.59 14.45 -14.16
C ASP A 124 13.82 13.14 -13.95
N GLN A 125 14.25 12.31 -12.98
CA GLN A 125 13.57 11.06 -12.64
C GLN A 125 12.19 11.31 -11.98
N GLU A 126 12.09 12.30 -11.09
CA GLU A 126 10.82 12.75 -10.50
C GLU A 126 9.87 13.29 -11.57
N ARG A 127 10.38 14.04 -12.55
CA ARG A 127 9.59 14.57 -13.66
C ARG A 127 9.00 13.45 -14.53
N LEU A 128 9.80 12.43 -14.84
CA LEU A 128 9.34 11.24 -15.58
C LEU A 128 8.27 10.46 -14.82
N ILE A 129 8.47 10.24 -13.51
CA ILE A 129 7.49 9.56 -12.64
C ILE A 129 6.19 10.36 -12.58
N ARG A 130 6.27 11.68 -12.39
CA ARG A 130 5.11 12.57 -12.36
C ARG A 130 4.34 12.54 -13.68
N HIS A 131 5.03 12.56 -14.81
CA HIS A 131 4.39 12.48 -16.12
C HIS A 131 3.62 11.16 -16.28
N ARG A 132 4.23 10.03 -15.88
CA ARG A 132 3.57 8.71 -15.94
C ARG A 132 2.30 8.62 -15.08
N TYR A 133 2.30 9.23 -13.89
CA TYR A 133 1.12 9.29 -13.04
C TYR A 133 0.03 10.18 -13.64
N LEU A 134 0.40 11.35 -14.19
CA LEU A 134 -0.55 12.23 -14.86
C LEU A 134 -1.21 11.53 -16.05
N ASP A 135 -0.45 10.81 -16.88
CA ASP A 135 -1.01 10.06 -18.02
C ASP A 135 -1.98 8.95 -17.60
N MET A 136 -1.77 8.36 -16.42
CA MET A 136 -2.68 7.35 -15.88
C MET A 136 -3.99 7.99 -15.42
N ILE A 137 -3.89 9.12 -14.70
CA ILE A 137 -5.05 9.88 -14.22
C ILE A 137 -5.88 10.41 -15.40
N CYS A 138 -5.23 10.98 -16.43
CA CYS A 138 -5.93 11.45 -17.62
C CYS A 138 -6.71 10.33 -18.30
N ARG A 139 -6.12 9.13 -18.44
CA ARG A 139 -6.81 7.97 -19.02
C ARG A 139 -8.01 7.50 -18.21
N GLU A 140 -7.89 7.46 -16.89
CA GLU A 140 -9.01 7.13 -16.00
C GLU A 140 -10.14 8.16 -16.10
N LEU A 141 -9.81 9.45 -16.14
CA LEU A 141 -10.80 10.52 -16.30
C LEU A 141 -11.53 10.43 -17.65
N GLU A 142 -10.83 10.16 -18.75
CA GLU A 142 -11.44 9.94 -20.06
C GLU A 142 -12.42 8.76 -20.07
N GLN A 143 -12.09 7.66 -19.37
CA GLN A 143 -13.00 6.51 -19.26
C GLN A 143 -14.26 6.87 -18.46
N LEU A 144 -14.10 7.57 -17.34
CA LEU A 144 -15.23 8.03 -16.54
C LEU A 144 -16.14 8.98 -17.32
N GLU A 145 -15.57 9.91 -18.09
CA GLU A 145 -16.34 10.82 -18.93
C GLU A 145 -17.15 10.07 -20.00
N ARG A 146 -16.54 9.11 -20.71
CA ARG A 146 -17.24 8.28 -21.70
C ARG A 146 -18.40 7.50 -21.09
N THR A 147 -18.18 6.85 -19.95
CA THR A 147 -19.24 6.07 -19.27
C THR A 147 -20.38 6.97 -18.78
N ALA A 148 -20.07 8.18 -18.31
CA ALA A 148 -21.08 9.16 -17.92
C ALA A 148 -21.90 9.65 -19.12
N GLU A 149 -21.26 9.89 -20.27
CA GLU A 149 -21.91 10.25 -21.54
C GLU A 149 -22.89 9.17 -22.00
N GLU A 150 -22.44 7.90 -22.01
CA GLU A 150 -23.26 6.74 -22.36
C GLU A 150 -24.48 6.61 -21.44
N HIS A 151 -24.29 6.78 -20.13
CA HIS A 151 -25.38 6.71 -19.16
C HIS A 151 -26.41 7.84 -19.39
N ARG A 152 -25.97 9.07 -19.69
CA ARG A 152 -26.86 10.18 -20.05
C ARG A 152 -27.67 9.88 -21.30
N LEU A 153 -27.04 9.31 -22.33
CA LEU A 153 -27.72 8.95 -23.57
C LEU A 153 -28.78 7.88 -23.34
N LEU A 154 -28.46 6.83 -22.57
CA LEU A 154 -29.39 5.78 -22.20
C LEU A 154 -30.58 6.31 -21.39
N GLN A 155 -30.33 7.26 -20.48
CA GLN A 155 -31.40 7.90 -19.71
C GLN A 155 -32.35 8.68 -20.63
N ARG A 156 -31.79 9.43 -21.59
CA ARG A 156 -32.57 10.18 -22.58
C ARG A 156 -33.45 9.27 -23.44
N ASP A 157 -32.91 8.17 -23.95
CA ASP A 157 -33.68 7.19 -24.74
C ASP A 157 -34.81 6.56 -23.91
N ARG A 158 -34.56 6.23 -22.64
CA ARG A 158 -35.60 5.73 -21.72
C ARG A 158 -36.71 6.75 -21.48
N GLU A 159 -36.38 8.02 -21.31
CA GLU A 159 -37.36 9.10 -21.15
C GLU A 159 -38.19 9.30 -22.42
N GLU A 160 -37.54 9.28 -23.58
CA GLU A 160 -38.22 9.42 -24.86
C GLU A 160 -39.19 8.26 -25.13
N ARG A 161 -38.79 7.01 -24.84
CA ARG A 161 -39.68 5.84 -24.94
C ARG A 161 -40.90 5.98 -24.04
N ARG A 162 -40.71 6.41 -22.78
CA ARG A 162 -41.81 6.67 -21.83
C ARG A 162 -42.78 7.72 -22.35
N GLN A 163 -42.26 8.82 -22.92
CA GLN A 163 -43.08 9.88 -23.51
C GLN A 163 -43.87 9.37 -24.73
N ARG A 164 -43.23 8.63 -25.63
CA ARG A 164 -43.89 8.02 -26.80
C ARG A 164 -45.01 7.07 -26.40
N GLU A 165 -44.78 6.21 -25.41
CA GLU A 165 -45.81 5.31 -24.87
C GLU A 165 -46.98 6.07 -24.23
N HIS A 166 -46.69 7.11 -23.45
CA HIS A 166 -47.72 7.95 -22.83
C HIS A 166 -48.60 8.61 -23.90
N THR A 167 -48.00 9.18 -24.94
CA THR A 167 -48.72 9.78 -26.08
C THR A 167 -49.57 8.75 -26.82
N ARG A 168 -49.05 7.54 -27.08
CA ARG A 168 -49.84 6.44 -27.69
C ARG A 168 -51.04 6.05 -26.84
N ARG A 169 -50.87 5.89 -25.52
CA ARG A 169 -51.98 5.56 -24.60
C ARG A 169 -53.05 6.64 -24.61
N LYS A 170 -52.64 7.92 -24.58
CA LYS A 170 -53.56 9.08 -24.63
C LYS A 170 -54.36 9.12 -25.94
N LEU A 171 -53.72 8.87 -27.08
CA LEU A 171 -54.39 8.78 -28.38
C LEU A 171 -55.39 7.61 -28.44
N ASN A 172 -55.01 6.43 -27.96
CA ASN A 172 -55.90 5.27 -27.91
C ASN A 172 -57.12 5.50 -27.01
N LEU A 173 -56.96 6.21 -25.89
CA LEU A 173 -58.06 6.60 -25.01
C LEU A 173 -59.04 7.54 -25.70
N ARG A 174 -58.56 8.53 -26.46
CA ARG A 174 -59.42 9.45 -27.23
C ARG A 174 -60.24 8.71 -28.28
N ARG A 175 -59.60 7.80 -29.03
CA ARG A 175 -60.29 7.00 -30.06
C ARG A 175 -61.40 6.12 -29.49
N LYS A 176 -61.22 5.58 -28.26
CA LYS A 176 -62.26 4.80 -27.55
C LYS A 176 -63.43 5.62 -27.03
N ILE A 177 -63.30 6.95 -26.94
CA ILE A 177 -64.37 7.86 -26.48
C ILE A 177 -65.17 8.40 -27.69
N GLU A 178 -64.58 8.37 -28.89
CA GLU A 178 -65.22 8.80 -30.13
C GLU A 178 -65.97 7.67 -30.87
N GLU A 179 -65.80 6.40 -30.47
CA GLU A 179 -66.62 5.23 -30.86
C GLU A 179 -67.78 5.03 -29.87
#